data_AF-A0A3N6N428-F1
#
_entry.id   AF-A0A3N6N428-F1
#
_cell.length_a   1.000
_cell.length_b   1.000
_cell.length_c   1.000
_cell.angle_alpha   90.00
_cell.angle_beta   90.00
_cell.angle_gamma   90.00
#
_symmetry.space_group_name_H-M   'P 1'
#
loop_
_entity.id
_entity.type
_entity.pdbx_description
1 polymer ?
#
loop_
_entity_poly.entity_id
_entity_poly.type
_entity_poly.pdbx_seq_one_letter_code
_entity_poly.pdbx_strand_id
1 'polypeptide(L)'
;MNRRRYLAGWAAALAAFAGCLDGDGNGEANVDDRTGERALSRGIGQLNDAAIALQIEDELAEPESVDFDPDTPRTHLSTARDHLETAEAELEDERAGDIDELRRYATVLEAAIDVAGTVTDEALFEEIERIETALADGGDEHDRETTTELLDDRIEALETAGDRLTDAKAAIEAIDEGRYESLETVDLTDVESGVSTLEAVVISQSALASGYDATLEGDDDLDRGRAYADDGSHGDAEAAFLDAKASFETATETFEGGSDDAPDGLEGYFETALCRSNHLTDAAANFANASAAADDGDVVAAGQYRDDAEDALDAAASCGE
;
A
#
# COMPACT_ATOMS: atom_id res chain seq x y z
N MET A 1 -7.72 -4.78 29.14
CA MET A 1 -8.08 -6.15 29.61
C MET A 1 -8.88 -6.82 28.50
N ASN A 2 -8.50 -8.04 28.12
CA ASN A 2 -9.10 -8.94 27.10
C ASN A 2 -8.74 -8.72 25.61
N ARG A 3 -7.45 -8.64 25.24
CA ARG A 3 -6.97 -8.80 23.84
C ARG A 3 -6.39 -10.19 23.50
N ARG A 4 -6.43 -11.16 24.42
CA ARG A 4 -5.77 -12.49 24.23
C ARG A 4 -6.74 -13.66 24.09
N ARG A 5 -7.78 -13.54 23.25
CA ARG A 5 -8.79 -14.61 23.12
C ARG A 5 -9.06 -15.16 21.72
N TYR A 6 -8.32 -14.75 20.70
CA TYR A 6 -8.49 -15.28 19.34
C TYR A 6 -7.37 -16.23 18.83
N LEU A 7 -6.26 -16.37 19.57
CA LEU A 7 -5.16 -17.30 19.21
C LEU A 7 -5.41 -18.76 19.66
N ALA A 8 -6.59 -19.31 19.44
CA ALA A 8 -6.90 -20.68 19.87
C ALA A 8 -7.80 -21.44 18.89
N GLY A 9 -7.27 -21.67 17.70
CA GLY A 9 -7.77 -22.62 16.71
C GLY A 9 -6.97 -22.31 15.47
N TRP A 10 -5.85 -22.96 15.21
CA TRP A 10 -5.85 -24.03 14.22
C TRP A 10 -4.61 -24.94 14.30
N ALA A 11 -3.91 -24.99 15.45
CA ALA A 11 -2.67 -25.76 15.60
C ALA A 11 -2.84 -27.27 15.91
N ALA A 12 -3.98 -27.91 15.57
CA ALA A 12 -4.22 -29.30 15.95
C ALA A 12 -4.98 -30.12 14.89
N ALA A 13 -4.38 -30.34 13.71
CA ALA A 13 -4.88 -31.33 12.76
C ALA A 13 -3.81 -32.07 11.92
N LEU A 14 -2.51 -32.01 12.27
CA LEU A 14 -1.44 -32.67 11.48
C LEU A 14 -0.82 -33.94 12.12
N ALA A 15 -1.56 -34.67 12.97
CA ALA A 15 -1.03 -35.88 13.63
C ALA A 15 -1.96 -37.09 13.58
N ALA A 16 -2.39 -37.54 12.39
CA ALA A 16 -3.20 -38.76 12.26
C ALA A 16 -2.98 -39.64 11.03
N PHE A 17 -1.80 -39.63 10.38
CA PHE A 17 -1.45 -40.63 9.36
C PHE A 17 -0.27 -41.51 9.79
N ALA A 18 -0.50 -42.31 10.84
CA ALA A 18 0.33 -43.47 11.16
C ALA A 18 -0.61 -44.65 11.52
N GLY A 19 -1.39 -45.10 10.53
CA GLY A 19 -2.31 -46.23 10.65
C GLY A 19 -1.74 -47.51 10.00
N CYS A 20 -1.28 -48.43 10.86
CA CYS A 20 -1.18 -49.88 10.71
C CYS A 20 -1.05 -50.50 9.31
N LEU A 21 0.18 -50.94 8.98
CA LEU A 21 0.43 -51.97 7.98
C LEU A 21 0.46 -53.34 8.69
N ASP A 22 -0.67 -54.04 8.72
CA ASP A 22 -0.73 -55.46 9.07
C ASP A 22 -1.84 -56.13 8.23
N GLY A 23 -1.45 -57.05 7.34
CA GLY A 23 -2.38 -57.66 6.39
C GLY A 23 -1.70 -58.47 5.29
N ASP A 24 -1.25 -59.67 5.64
CA ASP A 24 -0.95 -60.79 4.72
C ASP A 24 -2.12 -61.03 3.74
N GLY A 25 -1.88 -60.86 2.44
CA GLY A 25 -2.91 -61.06 1.42
C GLY A 25 -2.34 -61.07 0.01
N ASN A 26 -1.90 -62.25 -0.44
CA ASN A 26 -1.39 -62.50 -1.79
C ASN A 26 -2.53 -62.44 -2.84
N GLY A 27 -2.87 -61.23 -3.27
CA GLY A 27 -3.64 -60.94 -4.47
C GLY A 27 -2.99 -59.77 -5.20
N GLU A 28 -2.73 -59.89 -6.49
CA GLU A 28 -2.38 -58.77 -7.37
C GLU A 28 -3.57 -57.80 -7.41
N ALA A 29 -3.68 -56.96 -6.39
CA ALA A 29 -4.53 -55.79 -6.40
C ALA A 29 -3.86 -54.78 -7.34
N ASN A 30 -4.58 -54.41 -8.40
CA ASN A 30 -4.23 -53.25 -9.19
C ASN A 30 -4.29 -52.05 -8.23
N VAL A 31 -3.13 -51.55 -7.80
CA VAL A 31 -3.06 -50.35 -6.97
C VAL A 31 -3.40 -49.22 -7.92
N ASP A 32 -4.58 -48.62 -7.79
CA ASP A 32 -4.96 -47.47 -8.60
C ASP A 32 -3.85 -46.41 -8.53
N ASP A 33 -3.49 -45.86 -9.68
CA ASP A 33 -2.49 -44.81 -9.77
C ASP A 33 -3.05 -43.54 -9.12
N ARG A 34 -2.51 -43.17 -7.96
CA ARG A 34 -2.93 -41.99 -7.20
C ARG A 34 -2.02 -40.80 -7.41
N THR A 35 -1.24 -40.78 -8.49
CA THR A 35 -0.28 -39.70 -8.76
C THR A 35 -1.01 -38.38 -8.91
N GLY A 36 -2.06 -38.32 -9.73
CA GLY A 36 -2.89 -37.11 -9.92
C GLY A 36 -3.55 -36.62 -8.63
N GLU A 37 -4.20 -37.51 -7.87
CA GLU A 37 -4.85 -37.15 -6.60
C GLU A 37 -3.85 -36.60 -5.57
N ARG A 38 -2.67 -37.21 -5.47
CA ARG A 38 -1.60 -36.74 -4.56
C ARG A 38 -1.03 -35.40 -5.01
N ALA A 39 -0.90 -35.19 -6.31
CA ALA A 39 -0.47 -33.92 -6.86
C ALA A 39 -1.48 -32.83 -6.52
N LEU A 40 -2.78 -33.07 -6.72
CA LEU A 40 -3.84 -32.13 -6.36
C LEU A 40 -3.81 -31.74 -4.87
N SER A 41 -3.76 -32.73 -3.96
CA SER A 41 -3.68 -32.45 -2.51
C SER A 41 -2.43 -31.67 -2.12
N ARG A 42 -1.28 -31.93 -2.78
CA ARG A 42 -0.06 -31.16 -2.53
C ARG A 42 -0.16 -29.74 -3.08
N GLY A 43 -0.80 -29.56 -4.24
CA GLY A 43 -1.09 -28.25 -4.80
C GLY A 43 -1.91 -27.41 -3.82
N ILE A 44 -3.01 -27.96 -3.31
CA ILE A 44 -3.84 -27.31 -2.27
C ILE A 44 -3.01 -26.98 -1.03
N GLY A 45 -2.23 -27.95 -0.53
CA GLY A 45 -1.37 -27.72 0.64
C GLY A 45 -0.40 -26.57 0.46
N GLN A 46 0.25 -26.47 -0.70
CA GLN A 46 1.17 -25.36 -1.01
C GLN A 46 0.44 -24.02 -1.18
N LEU A 47 -0.78 -23.99 -1.72
CA LEU A 47 -1.58 -22.75 -1.78
C LEU A 47 -1.99 -22.29 -0.37
N ASN A 48 -2.33 -23.22 0.52
CA ASN A 48 -2.62 -22.89 1.91
C ASN A 48 -1.36 -22.41 2.63
N ASP A 49 -0.20 -23.03 2.40
CA ASP A 49 1.08 -22.57 2.97
C ASP A 49 1.41 -21.14 2.49
N ALA A 50 1.16 -20.82 1.21
CA ALA A 50 1.31 -19.47 0.68
C ALA A 50 0.35 -18.47 1.35
N ALA A 51 -0.92 -18.85 1.52
CA ALA A 51 -1.91 -18.01 2.20
C ALA A 51 -1.61 -17.81 3.69
N ILE A 52 -1.06 -18.82 4.37
CA ILE A 52 -0.61 -18.70 5.77
C ILE A 52 0.58 -17.74 5.86
N ALA A 53 1.53 -17.81 4.93
CA ALA A 53 2.64 -16.87 4.87
C ALA A 53 2.18 -15.42 4.57
N LEU A 54 0.97 -15.24 4.03
CA LEU A 54 0.32 -13.94 3.82
C LEU A 54 -0.53 -13.46 5.01
N GLN A 55 -0.65 -14.22 6.11
CA GLN A 55 -1.44 -13.78 7.28
C GLN A 55 -0.73 -12.68 8.07
N ILE A 56 -0.57 -11.52 7.43
CA ILE A 56 -0.03 -10.28 7.98
C ILE A 56 -1.14 -9.28 8.33
N GLU A 57 -2.42 -9.66 8.26
CA GLU A 57 -3.56 -8.74 8.44
C GLU A 57 -3.51 -7.98 9.79
N ASP A 58 -3.19 -8.67 10.88
CA ASP A 58 -3.01 -8.04 12.20
C ASP A 58 -1.76 -7.13 12.25
N GLU A 59 -0.79 -7.35 11.36
CA GLU A 59 0.48 -6.63 11.29
C GLU A 59 0.41 -5.43 10.33
N LEU A 60 -0.46 -5.47 9.32
CA LEU A 60 -0.76 -4.35 8.41
C LEU A 60 -1.42 -3.16 9.09
N ALA A 61 -1.86 -3.31 10.34
CA ALA A 61 -2.23 -2.17 11.17
C ALA A 61 -1.02 -1.25 11.42
N GLU A 62 0.21 -1.77 11.46
CA GLU A 62 1.45 -1.01 11.62
C GLU A 62 2.45 -1.42 10.51
N PRO A 63 2.26 -0.97 9.25
CA PRO A 63 3.02 -1.46 8.09
C PRO A 63 4.54 -1.31 8.25
N GLU A 64 5.01 -0.26 8.94
CA GLU A 64 6.44 -0.02 9.24
C GLU A 64 7.10 -1.10 10.10
N SER A 65 6.31 -1.88 10.82
CA SER A 65 6.80 -2.90 11.74
C SER A 65 6.86 -4.30 11.12
N VAL A 66 6.37 -4.43 9.88
CA VAL A 66 6.18 -5.71 9.20
C VAL A 66 7.42 -6.09 8.39
N ASP A 67 8.14 -7.10 8.85
CA ASP A 67 9.21 -7.75 8.08
C ASP A 67 8.60 -8.87 7.21
N PHE A 68 8.00 -8.47 6.08
CA PHE A 68 7.39 -9.42 5.15
C PHE A 68 8.37 -9.81 4.05
N ASP A 69 8.74 -11.10 4.01
CA ASP A 69 9.52 -11.70 2.93
C ASP A 69 8.60 -12.32 1.85
N PRO A 70 8.49 -11.71 0.66
CA PRO A 70 7.63 -12.24 -0.41
C PRO A 70 8.20 -13.51 -1.08
N ASP A 71 9.50 -13.83 -0.91
CA ASP A 71 10.11 -14.97 -1.59
C ASP A 71 9.59 -16.31 -1.04
N THR A 72 9.31 -16.35 0.26
CA THR A 72 8.74 -17.52 0.93
C THR A 72 7.36 -17.91 0.35
N PRO A 73 6.32 -17.04 0.37
CA PRO A 73 5.03 -17.37 -0.23
C PRO A 73 5.10 -17.55 -1.76
N ARG A 74 5.97 -16.84 -2.49
CA ARG A 74 6.21 -17.07 -3.94
C ARG A 74 6.72 -18.49 -4.23
N THR A 75 7.59 -19.01 -3.37
CA THR A 75 8.11 -20.38 -3.51
C THR A 75 7.00 -21.41 -3.34
N HIS A 76 6.12 -21.23 -2.37
CA HIS A 76 4.94 -22.06 -2.18
C HIS A 76 4.01 -22.00 -3.40
N LEU A 77 3.74 -20.80 -3.92
CA LEU A 77 2.91 -20.61 -5.11
C LEU A 77 3.47 -21.31 -6.35
N SER A 78 4.78 -21.18 -6.60
CA SER A 78 5.44 -21.86 -7.72
C SER A 78 5.33 -23.38 -7.58
N THR A 79 5.56 -23.91 -6.38
CA THR A 79 5.46 -25.36 -6.11
C THR A 79 4.03 -25.85 -6.27
N ALA A 80 3.04 -25.05 -5.87
CA ALA A 80 1.63 -25.37 -6.08
C ALA A 80 1.29 -25.51 -7.57
N ARG A 81 1.75 -24.56 -8.40
CA ARG A 81 1.52 -24.56 -9.86
C ARG A 81 2.08 -25.81 -10.52
N ASP A 82 3.30 -26.23 -10.17
CA ASP A 82 3.91 -27.47 -10.68
C ASP A 82 3.06 -28.71 -10.32
N HIS A 83 2.51 -28.73 -9.10
CA HIS A 83 1.61 -29.80 -8.65
C HIS A 83 0.27 -29.79 -9.37
N LEU A 84 -0.32 -28.61 -9.64
CA LEU A 84 -1.57 -28.50 -10.40
C LEU A 84 -1.39 -28.91 -11.87
N GLU A 85 -0.24 -28.59 -12.49
CA GLU A 85 0.10 -29.09 -13.84
C GLU A 85 0.19 -30.62 -13.86
N THR A 86 0.84 -31.21 -12.85
CA THR A 86 0.89 -32.68 -12.71
C THR A 86 -0.50 -33.27 -12.51
N ALA A 87 -1.35 -32.65 -11.68
CA ALA A 87 -2.71 -33.11 -11.45
C ALA A 87 -3.55 -33.06 -12.72
N GLU A 88 -3.42 -32.02 -13.53
CA GLU A 88 -4.13 -31.87 -14.82
C GLU A 88 -3.74 -32.98 -15.80
N ALA A 89 -2.45 -33.28 -15.92
CA ALA A 89 -1.96 -34.32 -16.81
C ALA A 89 -2.46 -35.73 -16.45
N GLU A 90 -2.70 -36.00 -15.16
CA GLU A 90 -3.07 -37.32 -14.65
C GLU A 90 -4.58 -37.51 -14.46
N LEU A 91 -5.32 -36.43 -14.16
CA LEU A 91 -6.77 -36.48 -13.86
C LEU A 91 -7.65 -36.03 -15.03
N GLU A 92 -7.06 -35.40 -16.06
CA GLU A 92 -7.73 -34.92 -17.27
C GLU A 92 -9.08 -34.23 -16.94
N ASP A 93 -10.16 -34.62 -17.62
CA ASP A 93 -11.49 -34.02 -17.51
C ASP A 93 -12.18 -34.26 -16.14
N GLU A 94 -11.73 -35.23 -15.35
CA GLU A 94 -12.42 -35.63 -14.11
C GLU A 94 -12.36 -34.54 -13.03
N ARG A 95 -11.23 -33.81 -12.95
CA ARG A 95 -11.00 -32.75 -11.97
C ARG A 95 -10.60 -31.41 -12.60
N ALA A 96 -10.73 -31.25 -13.92
CA ALA A 96 -10.34 -30.04 -14.64
C ALA A 96 -10.91 -28.75 -14.02
N GLY A 97 -12.20 -28.73 -13.69
CA GLY A 97 -12.81 -27.54 -13.10
C GLY A 97 -12.27 -27.19 -11.70
N ASP A 98 -11.84 -28.18 -10.91
CA ASP A 98 -11.28 -27.91 -9.58
C ASP A 98 -9.85 -27.37 -9.70
N ILE A 99 -9.10 -27.87 -10.69
CA ILE A 99 -7.76 -27.35 -11.01
C ILE A 99 -7.87 -25.91 -11.52
N ASP A 100 -8.88 -25.60 -12.33
CA ASP A 100 -9.14 -24.23 -12.79
C ASP A 100 -9.46 -23.29 -11.61
N GLU A 101 -10.27 -23.69 -10.63
CA GLU A 101 -10.50 -22.87 -9.42
C GLU A 101 -9.21 -22.65 -8.63
N LEU A 102 -8.40 -23.70 -8.43
CA LEU A 102 -7.13 -23.58 -7.70
C LEU A 102 -6.11 -22.70 -8.43
N ARG A 103 -6.14 -22.66 -9.77
CA ARG A 103 -5.33 -21.73 -10.56
C ARG A 103 -5.79 -20.29 -10.40
N ARG A 104 -7.10 -20.02 -10.37
CA ARG A 104 -7.63 -18.68 -10.06
C ARG A 104 -7.22 -18.25 -8.66
N TYR A 105 -7.37 -19.14 -7.69
CA TYR A 105 -6.93 -18.89 -6.32
C TYR A 105 -5.41 -18.60 -6.25
N ALA A 106 -4.59 -19.34 -6.99
CA ALA A 106 -3.16 -19.05 -7.09
C ALA A 106 -2.87 -17.67 -7.70
N THR A 107 -3.67 -17.20 -8.66
CA THR A 107 -3.55 -15.83 -9.19
C THR A 107 -3.92 -14.78 -8.15
N VAL A 108 -4.96 -15.01 -7.34
CA VAL A 108 -5.33 -14.12 -6.24
C VAL A 108 -4.20 -14.01 -5.22
N LEU A 109 -3.62 -15.15 -4.81
CA LEU A 109 -2.50 -15.17 -3.88
C LEU A 109 -1.26 -14.48 -4.45
N GLU A 110 -0.96 -14.65 -5.75
CA GLU A 110 0.16 -13.94 -6.40
C GLU A 110 0.02 -12.42 -6.28
N ALA A 111 -1.16 -11.91 -6.63
CA ALA A 111 -1.46 -10.49 -6.53
C ALA A 111 -1.34 -9.99 -5.08
N ALA A 112 -1.89 -10.74 -4.12
CA ALA A 112 -1.78 -10.40 -2.70
C ALA A 112 -0.33 -10.39 -2.20
N ILE A 113 0.53 -11.33 -2.64
CA ILE A 113 1.96 -11.36 -2.29
C ILE A 113 2.69 -10.16 -2.86
N ASP A 114 2.47 -9.86 -4.14
CA ASP A 114 3.13 -8.74 -4.78
C ASP A 114 2.73 -7.41 -4.13
N VAL A 115 1.43 -7.23 -3.84
CA VAL A 115 0.92 -6.03 -3.17
C VAL A 115 1.42 -5.93 -1.74
N ALA A 116 1.36 -7.02 -0.96
CA ALA A 116 1.92 -7.06 0.39
C ALA A 116 3.38 -6.63 0.38
N GLY A 117 4.19 -7.16 -0.53
CA GLY A 117 5.60 -6.78 -0.67
C GLY A 117 5.82 -5.31 -1.07
N THR A 118 4.88 -4.70 -1.80
CA THR A 118 4.92 -3.26 -2.11
C THR A 118 4.57 -2.39 -0.90
N VAL A 119 3.53 -2.75 -0.13
CA VAL A 119 3.05 -1.91 0.98
C VAL A 119 3.86 -2.07 2.26
N THR A 120 4.57 -3.19 2.44
CA THR A 120 5.50 -3.43 3.55
C THR A 120 6.95 -3.08 3.18
N ASP A 121 7.18 -2.43 2.05
CA ASP A 121 8.51 -2.03 1.63
C ASP A 121 9.04 -0.94 2.58
N GLU A 122 10.10 -1.27 3.35
CA GLU A 122 10.74 -0.36 4.30
C GLU A 122 11.18 0.96 3.65
N ALA A 123 11.43 0.95 2.34
CA ALA A 123 11.82 2.16 1.59
C ALA A 123 10.75 3.26 1.66
N LEU A 124 9.46 2.93 1.83
CA LEU A 124 8.40 3.94 1.94
C LEU A 124 8.64 4.90 3.11
N PHE A 125 9.02 4.38 4.28
CA PHE A 125 9.21 5.20 5.47
C PHE A 125 10.50 6.03 5.38
N GLU A 126 11.56 5.44 4.82
CA GLU A 126 12.78 6.18 4.51
C GLU A 126 12.54 7.30 3.46
N GLU A 127 11.64 7.07 2.50
CA GLU A 127 11.21 8.06 1.52
C GLU A 127 10.43 9.21 2.17
N ILE A 128 9.46 8.91 3.05
CA ILE A 128 8.70 9.91 3.80
C ILE A 128 9.65 10.77 4.66
N GLU A 129 10.55 10.16 5.43
CA GLU A 129 11.53 10.90 6.23
C GLU A 129 12.43 11.79 5.36
N ARG A 130 12.82 11.32 4.17
CA ARG A 130 13.60 12.11 3.20
C ARG A 130 12.79 13.30 2.67
N ILE A 131 11.53 13.10 2.31
CA ILE A 131 10.61 14.18 1.87
C ILE A 131 10.46 15.21 2.98
N GLU A 132 10.21 14.76 4.21
CA GLU A 132 10.04 15.66 5.35
C GLU A 132 11.30 16.47 5.63
N THR A 133 12.47 15.84 5.52
CA THR A 133 13.78 16.52 5.63
C THR A 133 13.96 17.56 4.53
N ALA A 134 13.66 17.20 3.26
CA ALA A 134 13.79 18.10 2.12
C ALA A 134 12.90 19.34 2.28
N LEU A 135 11.66 19.15 2.76
CA LEU A 135 10.71 20.23 3.02
C LEU A 135 11.08 21.06 4.26
N ALA A 136 11.75 20.50 5.27
CA ALA A 136 12.08 21.21 6.51
C ALA A 136 13.35 22.08 6.39
N ASP A 137 14.40 21.54 5.76
CA ASP A 137 15.71 22.22 5.68
C ASP A 137 15.85 23.13 4.46
N GLY A 138 14.81 23.21 3.62
CA GLY A 138 14.89 23.88 2.31
C GLY A 138 16.01 23.26 1.48
N GLY A 139 15.94 21.93 1.31
CA GLY A 139 16.96 21.09 0.68
C GLY A 139 17.49 21.69 -0.62
N ASP A 140 18.75 21.39 -0.97
CA ASP A 140 19.27 21.92 -2.24
C ASP A 140 18.47 21.37 -3.44
N GLU A 141 18.54 22.08 -4.58
CA GLU A 141 17.76 21.76 -5.79
C GLU A 141 17.95 20.30 -6.24
N HIS A 142 19.11 19.70 -5.94
CA HIS A 142 19.40 18.31 -6.27
C HIS A 142 18.70 17.32 -5.34
N ASP A 143 18.62 17.63 -4.04
CA ASP A 143 17.88 16.83 -3.07
C ASP A 143 16.37 16.82 -3.40
N ARG A 144 15.80 17.94 -3.86
CA ARG A 144 14.39 18.03 -4.29
C ARG A 144 14.09 17.23 -5.56
N GLU A 145 14.92 17.37 -6.60
CA GLU A 145 14.77 16.59 -7.85
C GLU A 145 14.81 15.09 -7.56
N THR A 146 15.78 14.66 -6.75
CA THR A 146 15.90 13.24 -6.33
C THR A 146 14.68 12.78 -5.53
N THR A 147 14.15 13.63 -4.65
CA THR A 147 12.98 13.32 -3.84
C THR A 147 11.71 13.18 -4.69
N THR A 148 11.56 14.03 -5.70
CA THR A 148 10.43 13.98 -6.65
C THR A 148 10.50 12.70 -7.50
N GLU A 149 11.68 12.34 -8.02
CA GLU A 149 11.86 11.10 -8.79
C GLU A 149 11.53 9.85 -7.95
N LEU A 150 11.94 9.82 -6.68
CA LEU A 150 11.59 8.72 -5.76
C LEU A 150 10.08 8.62 -5.53
N LEU A 151 9.40 9.76 -5.43
CA LEU A 151 7.97 9.82 -5.20
C LEU A 151 7.18 9.38 -6.43
N ASP A 152 7.60 9.80 -7.62
CA ASP A 152 7.04 9.34 -8.90
C ASP A 152 7.14 7.81 -9.03
N ASP A 153 8.32 7.23 -8.75
CA ASP A 153 8.54 5.78 -8.76
C ASP A 153 7.61 5.07 -7.76
N ARG A 154 7.39 5.66 -6.58
CA ARG A 154 6.50 5.11 -5.54
C ARG A 154 5.03 5.17 -5.96
N ILE A 155 4.59 6.28 -6.55
CA ILE A 155 3.23 6.43 -7.08
C ILE A 155 2.99 5.36 -8.16
N GLU A 156 3.91 5.17 -9.10
CA GLU A 156 3.78 4.12 -10.14
C GLU A 156 3.71 2.71 -9.54
N ALA A 157 4.50 2.43 -8.49
CA ALA A 157 4.47 1.15 -7.79
C ALA A 157 3.11 0.89 -7.11
N LEU A 158 2.55 1.90 -6.44
CA LEU A 158 1.27 1.84 -5.75
C LEU A 158 0.08 1.75 -6.73
N GLU A 159 0.11 2.47 -7.85
CA GLU A 159 -0.87 2.32 -8.93
C GLU A 159 -0.86 0.89 -9.48
N THR A 160 0.33 0.34 -9.73
CA THR A 160 0.46 -1.06 -10.19
C THR A 160 -0.06 -2.04 -9.13
N ALA A 161 0.15 -1.77 -7.84
CA ALA A 161 -0.43 -2.58 -6.75
C ALA A 161 -1.97 -2.50 -6.73
N GLY A 162 -2.54 -1.31 -6.92
CA GLY A 162 -4.00 -1.11 -7.03
C GLY A 162 -4.63 -1.86 -8.21
N ASP A 163 -3.97 -1.84 -9.37
CA ASP A 163 -4.40 -2.63 -10.54
C ASP A 163 -4.38 -4.13 -10.25
N ARG A 164 -3.33 -4.63 -9.58
CA ARG A 164 -3.24 -6.05 -9.17
C ARG A 164 -4.36 -6.45 -8.20
N LEU A 165 -4.73 -5.59 -7.24
CA LEU A 165 -5.84 -5.85 -6.34
C LEU A 165 -7.19 -5.86 -7.06
N THR A 166 -7.38 -4.97 -8.03
CA THR A 166 -8.57 -4.96 -8.88
C THR A 166 -8.71 -6.28 -9.66
N ASP A 167 -7.61 -6.74 -10.26
CA ASP A 167 -7.56 -8.04 -10.95
C ASP A 167 -7.79 -9.22 -9.99
N ALA A 168 -7.22 -9.16 -8.78
CA ALA A 168 -7.43 -10.18 -7.75
C ALA A 168 -8.89 -10.29 -7.32
N LYS A 169 -9.57 -9.15 -7.09
CA LYS A 169 -11.00 -9.12 -6.76
C LYS A 169 -11.85 -9.69 -7.90
N ALA A 170 -11.56 -9.32 -9.14
CA ALA A 170 -12.24 -9.90 -10.29
C ALA A 170 -12.01 -11.42 -10.40
N ALA A 171 -10.81 -11.90 -10.04
CA ALA A 171 -10.49 -13.33 -10.01
C ALA A 171 -11.24 -14.07 -8.89
N ILE A 172 -11.38 -13.46 -7.70
CA ILE A 172 -12.21 -13.97 -6.60
C ILE A 172 -13.67 -14.08 -7.04
N GLU A 173 -14.26 -13.03 -7.62
CA GLU A 173 -15.66 -13.03 -8.09
C GLU A 173 -15.95 -14.09 -9.16
N ALA A 174 -14.91 -14.51 -9.88
CA ALA A 174 -15.01 -15.55 -10.91
C ALA A 174 -14.90 -16.98 -10.35
N ILE A 175 -14.56 -17.16 -9.07
CA ILE A 175 -14.47 -18.49 -8.42
C ILE A 175 -15.88 -19.02 -8.18
N ASP A 176 -16.11 -20.29 -8.55
CA ASP A 176 -17.35 -21.00 -8.20
C ASP A 176 -17.30 -21.40 -6.72
N GLU A 177 -17.93 -20.61 -5.85
CA GLU A 177 -17.97 -20.80 -4.39
C GLU A 177 -18.35 -22.23 -4.00
N GLY A 178 -19.40 -22.81 -4.61
CA GLY A 178 -19.86 -24.15 -4.24
C GLY A 178 -18.87 -25.26 -4.61
N ARG A 179 -18.07 -25.05 -5.65
CA ARG A 179 -16.96 -25.95 -6.00
C ARG A 179 -15.75 -25.69 -5.10
N TYR A 180 -15.41 -24.44 -4.85
CA TYR A 180 -14.26 -24.05 -4.05
C TYR A 180 -14.39 -24.49 -2.58
N GLU A 181 -15.57 -24.34 -1.96
CA GLU A 181 -15.86 -24.83 -0.60
C GLU A 181 -15.67 -26.35 -0.44
N SER A 182 -15.73 -27.11 -1.55
CA SER A 182 -15.49 -28.55 -1.53
C SER A 182 -14.00 -28.92 -1.52
N LEU A 183 -13.12 -27.94 -1.75
CA LEU A 183 -11.67 -28.07 -1.68
C LEU A 183 -11.19 -27.75 -0.26
N GLU A 184 -10.15 -28.44 0.21
CA GLU A 184 -9.57 -28.20 1.54
C GLU A 184 -8.67 -26.95 1.55
N THR A 185 -9.17 -25.83 1.04
CA THR A 185 -8.48 -24.53 0.93
C THR A 185 -8.86 -23.58 2.07
N VAL A 186 -8.16 -22.44 2.15
CA VAL A 186 -8.57 -21.30 2.99
C VAL A 186 -9.96 -20.79 2.55
N ASP A 187 -10.76 -20.32 3.51
CA ASP A 187 -12.08 -19.76 3.27
C ASP A 187 -11.98 -18.56 2.32
N LEU A 188 -12.82 -18.53 1.28
CA LEU A 188 -12.79 -17.44 0.30
C LEU A 188 -13.14 -16.09 0.95
N THR A 189 -13.97 -16.11 2.00
CA THR A 189 -14.32 -14.91 2.78
C THR A 189 -13.09 -14.32 3.47
N ASP A 190 -12.20 -15.16 3.98
CA ASP A 190 -10.95 -14.72 4.63
C ASP A 190 -10.00 -14.10 3.59
N VAL A 191 -9.95 -14.67 2.38
CA VAL A 191 -9.15 -14.14 1.27
C VAL A 191 -9.70 -12.78 0.79
N GLU A 192 -11.02 -12.66 0.65
CA GLU A 192 -11.70 -11.40 0.33
C GLU A 192 -11.42 -10.31 1.36
N SER A 193 -11.45 -10.66 2.65
CA SER A 193 -11.09 -9.76 3.75
C SER A 193 -9.65 -9.28 3.60
N GLY A 194 -8.69 -10.21 3.43
CA GLY A 194 -7.28 -9.88 3.29
C GLY A 194 -6.98 -8.97 2.08
N VAL A 195 -7.59 -9.24 0.92
CA VAL A 195 -7.45 -8.40 -0.28
C VAL A 195 -8.06 -7.01 -0.06
N SER A 196 -9.18 -6.91 0.67
CA SER A 196 -9.79 -5.62 1.01
C SER A 196 -8.94 -4.83 2.00
N THR A 197 -8.29 -5.50 2.96
CA THR A 197 -7.34 -4.87 3.87
C THR A 197 -6.12 -4.32 3.11
N LEU A 198 -5.54 -5.10 2.18
CA LEU A 198 -4.44 -4.62 1.33
C LEU A 198 -4.86 -3.41 0.48
N GLU A 199 -6.10 -3.38 -0.02
CA GLU A 199 -6.61 -2.23 -0.77
C GLU A 199 -6.66 -0.96 0.07
N ALA A 200 -7.16 -1.04 1.32
CA ALA A 200 -7.19 0.11 2.22
C ALA A 200 -5.78 0.65 2.48
N VAL A 201 -4.79 -0.23 2.66
CA VAL A 201 -3.38 0.17 2.83
C VAL A 201 -2.84 0.85 1.56
N VAL A 202 -3.06 0.25 0.38
CA VAL A 202 -2.61 0.84 -0.91
C VAL A 202 -3.24 2.22 -1.14
N ILE A 203 -4.53 2.38 -0.89
CA ILE A 203 -5.24 3.66 -1.03
C ILE A 203 -4.61 4.70 -0.10
N SER A 204 -4.37 4.34 1.16
CA SER A 204 -3.79 5.23 2.17
C SER A 204 -2.37 5.67 1.79
N GLN A 205 -1.50 4.73 1.39
CA GLN A 205 -0.14 5.05 0.96
C GLN A 205 -0.14 5.87 -0.34
N SER A 206 -1.06 5.59 -1.28
CA SER A 206 -1.18 6.37 -2.52
C SER A 206 -1.57 7.81 -2.25
N ALA A 207 -2.45 8.03 -1.28
CA ALA A 207 -2.85 9.36 -0.83
C ALA A 207 -1.71 10.10 -0.12
N LEU A 208 -0.92 9.41 0.73
CA LEU A 208 0.29 9.99 1.31
C LEU A 208 1.27 10.41 0.20
N ALA A 209 1.60 9.51 -0.72
CA ALA A 209 2.55 9.78 -1.79
C ALA A 209 2.09 10.96 -2.67
N SER A 210 0.84 10.93 -3.14
CA SER A 210 0.27 11.99 -3.99
C SER A 210 0.12 13.33 -3.25
N GLY A 211 -0.18 13.29 -1.95
CA GLY A 211 -0.27 14.51 -1.15
C GLY A 211 1.11 15.15 -0.90
N TYR A 212 2.15 14.34 -0.71
CA TYR A 212 3.52 14.85 -0.63
C TYR A 212 4.00 15.42 -1.97
N ASP A 213 3.58 14.83 -3.10
CA ASP A 213 3.91 15.32 -4.44
C ASP A 213 3.34 16.72 -4.67
N ALA A 214 2.05 16.90 -4.38
CA ALA A 214 1.40 18.21 -4.41
C ALA A 214 2.03 19.21 -3.41
N THR A 215 2.56 18.72 -2.27
CA THR A 215 3.29 19.57 -1.32
C THR A 215 4.64 20.04 -1.89
N LEU A 216 5.37 19.18 -2.60
CA LEU A 216 6.63 19.54 -3.26
C LEU A 216 6.39 20.53 -4.41
N GLU A 217 5.35 20.33 -5.22
CA GLU A 217 4.95 21.30 -6.26
C GLU A 217 4.63 22.67 -5.65
N GLY A 218 3.92 22.69 -4.51
CA GLY A 218 3.63 23.91 -3.78
C GLY A 218 4.87 24.62 -3.23
N ASP A 219 5.86 23.87 -2.75
CA ASP A 219 7.14 24.42 -2.26
C ASP A 219 7.94 25.07 -3.40
N ASP A 220 7.99 24.42 -4.57
CA ASP A 220 8.64 24.96 -5.77
C ASP A 220 8.01 26.28 -6.25
N ASP A 221 6.68 26.37 -6.21
CA ASP A 221 5.95 27.58 -6.54
C ASP A 221 6.16 28.68 -5.50
N LEU A 222 6.26 28.31 -4.22
CA LEU A 222 6.55 29.23 -3.12
C LEU A 222 7.96 29.84 -3.25
N ASP A 223 8.96 29.03 -3.59
CA ASP A 223 10.32 29.50 -3.86
C ASP A 223 10.39 30.39 -5.11
N ARG A 224 9.61 30.06 -6.15
CA ARG A 224 9.48 30.93 -7.34
C ARG A 224 8.83 32.27 -7.00
N GLY A 225 7.79 32.26 -6.16
CA GLY A 225 7.12 33.47 -5.67
C GLY A 225 8.07 34.38 -4.89
N ARG A 226 8.90 33.80 -4.01
CA ARG A 226 9.96 34.54 -3.28
C ARG A 226 10.96 35.19 -4.24
N ALA A 227 11.43 34.45 -5.25
CA ALA A 227 12.35 34.97 -6.25
C ALA A 227 11.75 36.17 -7.02
N TYR A 228 10.49 36.08 -7.44
CA TYR A 228 9.81 37.20 -8.10
C TYR A 228 9.62 38.41 -7.18
N ALA A 229 9.28 38.18 -5.91
CA ALA A 229 9.12 39.23 -4.92
C ALA A 229 10.45 39.98 -4.67
N ASP A 230 11.56 39.25 -4.59
CA ASP A 230 12.91 39.81 -4.42
C ASP A 230 13.36 40.65 -5.63
N ASP A 231 12.97 40.24 -6.84
CA ASP A 231 13.19 40.99 -8.08
C ASP A 231 12.22 42.20 -8.25
N GLY A 232 11.26 42.38 -7.33
CA GLY A 232 10.25 43.44 -7.38
C GLY A 232 9.14 43.20 -8.40
N SER A 233 8.99 41.98 -8.89
CA SER A 233 7.94 41.56 -9.83
C SER A 233 6.71 41.07 -9.06
N HIS A 234 6.07 41.97 -8.30
CA HIS A 234 5.04 41.61 -7.32
C HIS A 234 3.80 40.92 -7.90
N GLY A 235 3.36 41.27 -9.12
CA GLY A 235 2.24 40.57 -9.76
C GLY A 235 2.57 39.13 -10.16
N ASP A 236 3.80 38.86 -10.59
CA ASP A 236 4.25 37.49 -10.89
C ASP A 236 4.47 36.70 -9.58
N ALA A 237 4.95 37.36 -8.53
CA ALA A 237 5.08 36.77 -7.19
C ALA A 237 3.71 36.36 -6.62
N GLU A 238 2.71 37.25 -6.69
CA GLU A 238 1.34 36.95 -6.26
C GLU A 238 0.78 35.72 -6.99
N ALA A 239 0.95 35.64 -8.32
CA ALA A 239 0.50 34.49 -9.09
C ALA A 239 1.17 33.19 -8.63
N ALA A 240 2.49 33.17 -8.48
CA ALA A 240 3.21 31.98 -8.03
C ALA A 240 2.81 31.56 -6.60
N PHE A 241 2.58 32.50 -5.68
CA PHE A 241 2.08 32.16 -4.35
C PHE A 241 0.64 31.62 -4.36
N LEU A 242 -0.21 32.05 -5.30
CA LEU A 242 -1.54 31.48 -5.48
C LEU A 242 -1.52 30.08 -6.08
N ASP A 243 -0.57 29.81 -7.00
CA ASP A 243 -0.33 28.47 -7.53
C ASP A 243 0.15 27.55 -6.39
N ALA A 244 1.14 27.98 -5.59
CA ALA A 244 1.59 27.26 -4.39
C ALA A 244 0.44 26.92 -3.44
N LYS A 245 -0.43 27.90 -3.17
CA LYS A 245 -1.63 27.71 -2.34
C LYS A 245 -2.54 26.61 -2.89
N ALA A 246 -2.78 26.59 -4.20
CA ALA A 246 -3.64 25.59 -4.83
C ALA A 246 -3.06 24.18 -4.73
N SER A 247 -1.74 24.04 -4.86
CA SER A 247 -1.04 22.76 -4.68
C SER A 247 -1.12 22.28 -3.23
N PHE A 248 -0.93 23.16 -2.24
CA PHE A 248 -1.14 22.80 -0.83
C PHE A 248 -2.59 22.44 -0.49
N GLU A 249 -3.58 23.13 -1.07
CA GLU A 249 -5.00 22.75 -0.92
C GLU A 249 -5.26 21.36 -1.52
N THR A 250 -4.68 21.05 -2.67
CA THR A 250 -4.76 19.72 -3.29
C THR A 250 -4.10 18.65 -2.41
N ALA A 251 -2.96 18.95 -1.81
CA ALA A 251 -2.31 18.08 -0.84
C ALA A 251 -3.22 17.80 0.36
N THR A 252 -3.80 18.85 0.97
CA THR A 252 -4.73 18.70 2.10
C THR A 252 -5.93 17.83 1.73
N GLU A 253 -6.61 18.09 0.61
CA GLU A 253 -7.76 17.29 0.17
C GLU A 253 -7.37 15.81 -0.07
N THR A 254 -6.18 15.57 -0.62
CA THR A 254 -5.67 14.22 -0.87
C THR A 254 -5.37 13.47 0.44
N PHE A 255 -4.71 14.14 1.39
CA PHE A 255 -4.46 13.56 2.72
C PHE A 255 -5.76 13.26 3.48
N GLU A 256 -6.76 14.16 3.43
CA GLU A 256 -8.06 13.92 4.06
C GLU A 256 -8.72 12.66 3.48
N GLY A 257 -8.75 12.54 2.14
CA GLY A 257 -9.32 11.38 1.47
C GLY A 257 -8.62 10.06 1.77
N GLY A 258 -7.30 10.09 2.01
CA GLY A 258 -6.52 8.91 2.41
C GLY A 258 -6.68 8.51 3.88
N SER A 259 -7.00 9.48 4.74
CA SER A 259 -7.01 9.28 6.20
C SER A 259 -8.25 8.55 6.74
N ASP A 260 -9.38 8.59 6.01
CA ASP A 260 -10.68 8.09 6.50
C ASP A 260 -10.69 6.60 6.86
N ASP A 261 -9.95 5.78 6.11
CA ASP A 261 -9.83 4.33 6.29
C ASP A 261 -8.37 3.89 6.51
N ALA A 262 -7.51 4.82 6.96
CA ALA A 262 -6.10 4.56 7.15
C ALA A 262 -5.86 3.51 8.25
N PRO A 263 -4.91 2.57 8.06
CA PRO A 263 -4.41 1.72 9.14
C PRO A 263 -3.88 2.56 10.30
N ASP A 264 -4.06 2.09 11.55
CA ASP A 264 -3.64 2.77 12.79
C ASP A 264 -2.20 3.33 12.73
N GLY A 265 -1.27 2.60 12.11
CA GLY A 265 0.13 2.96 11.96
C GLY A 265 0.41 4.07 10.95
N LEU A 266 -0.55 4.42 10.09
CA LEU A 266 -0.46 5.54 9.16
C LEU A 266 -1.13 6.83 9.69
N GLU A 267 -1.95 6.75 10.74
CA GLU A 267 -2.69 7.91 11.28
C GLU A 267 -1.77 9.09 11.62
N GLY A 268 -0.63 8.83 12.28
CA GLY A 268 0.32 9.88 12.68
C GLY A 268 0.97 10.61 11.49
N TYR A 269 1.19 9.91 10.38
CA TYR A 269 1.71 10.51 9.14
C TYR A 269 0.66 11.45 8.53
N PHE A 270 -0.59 11.01 8.45
CA PHE A 270 -1.69 11.87 7.97
C PHE A 270 -1.92 13.08 8.86
N GLU A 271 -1.93 12.91 10.18
CA GLU A 271 -2.09 14.03 11.12
C GLU A 271 -1.00 15.10 10.92
N THR A 272 0.25 14.66 10.75
CA THR A 272 1.40 15.54 10.51
C THR A 272 1.29 16.23 9.15
N ALA A 273 1.00 15.48 8.09
CA ALA A 273 0.86 15.99 6.74
C ALA A 273 -0.31 16.99 6.60
N LEU A 274 -1.44 16.72 7.25
CA LEU A 274 -2.60 17.62 7.31
C LEU A 274 -2.29 18.89 8.09
N CYS A 275 -1.66 18.79 9.25
CA CYS A 275 -1.20 19.96 10.01
C CYS A 275 -0.33 20.86 9.14
N ARG A 276 0.65 20.26 8.47
CA ARG A 276 1.63 20.98 7.65
C ARG A 276 0.99 21.63 6.43
N SER A 277 0.26 20.87 5.62
CA SER A 277 -0.36 21.37 4.39
C SER A 277 -1.35 22.52 4.64
N ASN A 278 -2.09 22.48 5.76
CA ASN A 278 -2.94 23.61 6.17
C ASN A 278 -2.13 24.88 6.47
N HIS A 279 -1.03 24.76 7.23
CA HIS A 279 -0.17 25.91 7.52
C HIS A 279 0.57 26.43 6.29
N LEU A 280 0.98 25.54 5.38
CA LEU A 280 1.58 25.92 4.09
C LEU A 280 0.58 26.67 3.19
N THR A 281 -0.69 26.23 3.17
CA THR A 281 -1.78 26.93 2.48
C THR A 281 -1.95 28.36 3.02
N ASP A 282 -1.96 28.51 4.35
CA ASP A 282 -2.04 29.82 5.01
C ASP A 282 -0.82 30.70 4.70
N ALA A 283 0.39 30.13 4.72
CA ALA A 283 1.62 30.83 4.37
C ALA A 283 1.58 31.36 2.92
N ALA A 284 1.24 30.51 1.96
CA ALA A 284 1.14 30.86 0.55
C ALA A 284 0.08 31.97 0.31
N ALA A 285 -1.08 31.87 0.95
CA ALA A 285 -2.12 32.89 0.89
C ALA A 285 -1.63 34.26 1.42
N ASN A 286 -0.90 34.26 2.54
CA ASN A 286 -0.36 35.48 3.12
C ASN A 286 0.77 36.07 2.27
N PHE A 287 1.65 35.27 1.68
CA PHE A 287 2.65 35.77 0.74
C PHE A 287 2.03 36.37 -0.54
N ALA A 288 0.94 35.79 -1.05
CA ALA A 288 0.18 36.37 -2.16
C ALA A 288 -0.38 37.74 -1.78
N ASN A 289 -1.03 37.85 -0.60
CA ASN A 289 -1.54 39.13 -0.08
C ASN A 289 -0.42 40.16 0.16
N ALA A 290 0.74 39.73 0.62
CA ALA A 290 1.92 40.59 0.80
C ALA A 290 2.38 41.17 -0.54
N SER A 291 2.44 40.34 -1.58
CA SER A 291 2.83 40.74 -2.93
C SER A 291 1.82 41.71 -3.55
N ALA A 292 0.51 41.43 -3.44
CA ALA A 292 -0.54 42.33 -3.89
C ALA A 292 -0.47 43.70 -3.20
N ALA A 293 -0.28 43.72 -1.87
CA ALA A 293 -0.13 44.97 -1.11
C ALA A 293 1.14 45.74 -1.50
N ALA A 294 2.23 45.04 -1.81
CA ALA A 294 3.46 45.66 -2.28
C ALA A 294 3.30 46.29 -3.68
N ASP A 295 2.59 45.63 -4.60
CA ASP A 295 2.26 46.18 -5.93
C ASP A 295 1.42 47.47 -5.82
N ASP A 296 0.48 47.51 -4.88
CA ASP A 296 -0.32 48.69 -4.55
C ASP A 296 0.46 49.81 -3.80
N GLY A 297 1.69 49.51 -3.37
CA GLY A 297 2.55 50.42 -2.61
C GLY A 297 2.19 50.56 -1.13
N ASP A 298 1.35 49.66 -0.58
CA ASP A 298 1.04 49.59 0.85
C ASP A 298 2.09 48.76 1.59
N VAL A 299 3.21 49.40 1.89
CA VAL A 299 4.35 48.77 2.59
C VAL A 299 4.03 48.28 4.00
N VAL A 300 2.99 48.82 4.65
CA VAL A 300 2.62 48.40 6.01
C VAL A 300 1.83 47.11 5.96
N ALA A 301 0.84 47.03 5.07
CA ALA A 301 0.08 45.80 4.87
C ALA A 301 0.97 44.68 4.32
N ALA A 302 1.85 45.00 3.35
CA ALA A 302 2.79 44.03 2.79
C ALA A 302 3.70 43.41 3.87
N GLY A 303 4.21 44.23 4.80
CA GLY A 303 5.02 43.75 5.92
C GLY A 303 4.24 42.85 6.88
N GLN A 304 3.01 43.22 7.23
CA GLN A 304 2.15 42.42 8.12
C GLN A 304 1.85 41.05 7.52
N TYR A 305 1.43 41.00 6.26
CA TYR A 305 1.16 39.72 5.59
C TYR A 305 2.41 38.86 5.45
N ARG A 306 3.58 39.47 5.26
CA ARG A 306 4.83 38.71 5.22
C ARG A 306 5.17 38.09 6.59
N ASP A 307 5.01 38.87 7.66
CA ASP A 307 5.21 38.37 9.03
C ASP A 307 4.22 37.22 9.33
N ASP A 308 2.94 37.37 8.96
CA ASP A 308 1.91 36.32 9.12
C ASP A 308 2.24 35.06 8.29
N ALA A 309 2.85 35.22 7.11
CA ALA A 309 3.31 34.10 6.28
C ALA A 309 4.52 33.38 6.90
N GLU A 310 5.48 34.12 7.44
CA GLU A 310 6.65 33.57 8.16
C GLU A 310 6.19 32.79 9.41
N ASP A 311 5.26 33.34 10.19
CA ASP A 311 4.67 32.66 11.36
C ASP A 311 3.96 31.34 10.97
N ALA A 312 3.29 31.32 9.81
CA ALA A 312 2.63 30.12 9.30
C ALA A 312 3.64 29.05 8.84
N LEU A 313 4.76 29.45 8.22
CA LEU A 313 5.84 28.51 7.89
C LEU A 313 6.48 27.90 9.14
N ASP A 314 6.72 28.71 10.18
CA ASP A 314 7.22 28.22 11.46
C ASP A 314 6.23 27.23 12.10
N ALA A 315 4.92 27.50 12.02
CA ALA A 315 3.89 26.58 12.48
C ALA A 315 3.87 25.26 11.68
N ALA A 316 4.06 25.32 10.36
CA ALA A 316 4.17 24.14 9.51
C ALA A 316 5.38 23.27 9.87
N ALA A 317 6.53 23.90 10.19
CA ALA A 317 7.75 23.21 10.59
C ALA A 317 7.65 22.54 11.98
N SER A 318 6.76 23.04 12.84
CA SER A 318 6.49 22.45 14.16
C SER A 318 5.42 21.35 14.16
N CYS A 319 4.82 21.02 13.01
CA CYS A 319 3.95 19.85 12.90
C CYS A 319 4.78 18.57 13.05
N GLY A 320 4.45 17.73 14.04
CA GLY A 320 5.13 16.45 14.28
C GLY A 320 6.26 16.48 15.33
N GLU A 321 6.51 17.61 16.00
CA GLU A 321 7.46 17.73 17.13
C GLU A 321 6.91 17.25 18.50
#